data_AF-A0A0A2Y3B4-F1
#
_entry.id   AF-A0A0A2Y3B4-F1
#
_cell.length_a   1.000
_cell.length_b   1.000
_cell.length_c   1.000
_cell.angle_alpha   90.00
_cell.angle_beta   90.00
_cell.angle_gamma   90.00
#
_symmetry.space_group_name_H-M   'P 1'
#
loop_
_entity.id
_entity.type
_entity.pdbx_description
1 polymer ?
#
loop_
_entity_poly.entity_id
_entity_poly.type
_entity_poly.pdbx_seq_one_letter_code
_entity_poly.pdbx_strand_id
1 'polypeptide(L)' 'MILDLDQENSAMNWDLVGLPSPNIVVKNKLNGRCHYIYALESPICNTVNARWRPIAYFERIKNAYTQKLN' A
#
# COMPACT_ATOMS: atom_id res chain seq x y z
N MET A 1 -3.59 0.06 4.89
CA MET A 1 -2.40 -0.56 4.27
C MET A 1 -1.33 0.50 4.10
N ILE A 2 -0.10 0.19 4.47
CA ILE A 2 1.05 1.08 4.22
C ILE A 2 2.01 0.30 3.32
N LEU A 3 2.42 0.90 2.21
CA LEU A 3 3.43 0.35 1.32
C LEU A 3 4.65 1.26 1.37
N ASP A 4 5.82 0.67 1.59
CA ASP A 4 7.10 1.36 1.57
C ASP A 4 7.77 1.20 0.20
N LEU A 5 8.19 2.31 -0.40
CA LEU A 5 8.82 2.35 -1.70
C LEU A 5 10.24 2.89 -1.55
N ASP A 6 11.21 1.98 -1.67
CA ASP A 6 12.64 2.27 -1.60
C ASP A 6 13.20 2.87 -2.90
N GLN A 7 12.43 2.87 -3.98
CA GLN A 7 12.84 3.49 -5.24
C GLN A 7 12.85 5.02 -5.12
N GLU A 8 13.88 5.66 -5.67
CA GLU A 8 13.98 7.12 -5.72
C GLU A 8 12.88 7.74 -6.59
N ASN A 9 12.44 8.94 -6.21
CA ASN A 9 11.39 9.70 -6.90
C ASN A 9 10.08 8.93 -7.14
N SER A 10 9.74 7.98 -6.27
CA SER A 10 8.63 7.04 -6.45
C SER A 10 7.25 7.59 -6.04
N ALA A 11 7.13 8.87 -5.68
CA ALA A 11 5.90 9.43 -5.12
C ALA A 11 4.64 9.32 -6.02
N MET A 12 4.82 9.16 -7.33
CA MET A 12 3.73 9.09 -8.32
C MET A 12 3.66 7.74 -9.08
N ASN A 13 4.47 6.75 -8.70
CA ASN A 13 4.52 5.46 -9.40
C ASN A 13 3.16 4.75 -9.46
N TRP A 14 2.29 4.94 -8.46
CA TRP A 14 0.94 4.37 -8.45
C TRP A 14 0.15 4.70 -9.73
N ASP A 15 0.31 5.90 -10.28
CA ASP A 15 -0.40 6.34 -11.49
C ASP A 15 0.13 5.59 -12.72
N LEU A 16 1.46 5.48 -12.83
CA LEU A 16 2.14 4.80 -13.93
C LEU A 16 1.77 3.32 -14.04
N VAL A 17 1.51 2.66 -12.90
CA VAL A 17 1.18 1.23 -12.84
C VAL A 17 -0.32 0.96 -12.74
N GLY A 18 -1.15 2.00 -12.87
CA GLY A 18 -2.61 1.94 -12.82
C GLY A 18 -3.13 1.38 -11.49
N LEU A 19 -2.52 1.78 -10.38
CA LEU A 19 -3.09 1.60 -9.05
C LEU A 19 -4.01 2.80 -8.73
N PRO A 20 -5.02 2.63 -7.86
CA PRO A 20 -5.79 3.76 -7.39
C PRO A 20 -4.89 4.74 -6.63
N SER A 21 -5.28 6.02 -6.58
CA SER A 21 -4.57 7.02 -5.78
C SER A 21 -4.51 6.59 -4.31
N PRO A 22 -3.34 6.64 -3.66
CA PRO A 22 -3.24 6.56 -2.21
C PRO A 22 -4.05 7.67 -1.55
N ASN A 23 -4.54 7.44 -0.33
CA ASN A 23 -5.18 8.48 0.47
C ASN A 23 -4.15 9.51 0.94
N ILE A 24 -2.95 9.04 1.29
CA ILE A 24 -1.82 9.89 1.70
C ILE A 24 -0.54 9.35 1.06
N VAL A 25 0.29 10.25 0.56
CA VAL A 25 1.67 9.97 0.14
C VAL A 25 2.61 10.78 1.02
N VAL A 26 3.52 10.09 1.71
CA VAL A 26 4.59 10.73 2.48
C VAL A 26 5.90 10.49 1.75
N LYS A 27 6.61 11.54 1.36
CA LYS A 27 7.89 11.42 0.62
C LYS A 27 9.05 12.05 1.37
N ASN A 28 10.21 11.42 1.26
CA ASN A 28 11.47 12.03 1.63
C ASN A 28 11.80 13.15 0.63
N LYS A 29 12.09 14.35 1.13
CA LYS A 29 12.38 15.53 0.29
C LYS A 29 13.71 15.44 -0.46
N LEU A 30 14.65 14.61 0.01
CA LEU A 30 16.00 14.52 -0.55
C LEU A 30 16.08 13.54 -1.72
N ASN A 31 15.56 12.31 -1.55
CA ASN A 31 15.69 11.24 -2.55
C ASN A 31 14.35 10.78 -3.15
N GLY A 32 13.22 11.34 -2.69
CA GLY A 32 11.92 11.03 -3.25
C GLY A 32 11.38 9.61 -2.97
N ARG A 33 12.07 8.81 -2.14
CA ARG A 33 11.50 7.58 -1.57
C ARG A 33 10.24 7.93 -0.79
N CYS A 34 9.26 7.02 -0.76
CA CYS A 34 7.97 7.36 -0.20
C CYS A 34 7.23 6.19 0.44
N HIS A 35 6.24 6.54 1.25
CA HIS A 35 5.23 5.62 1.73
C HIS A 35 3.87 5.98 1.15
N TYR A 36 3.14 4.97 0.69
CA TYR A 36 1.74 5.10 0.33
C TYR A 36 0.86 4.59 1.46
N ILE A 37 -0.16 5.36 1.82
CA ILE A 37 -1.15 4.99 2.84
C ILE A 37 -2.51 4.87 2.17
N TYR A 38 -3.05 3.66 2.19
CA TYR A 38 -4.42 3.36 1.77
C TYR A 38 -5.28 3.09 3.00
N ALA A 39 -6.30 3.91 3.21
CA ALA A 39 -7.31 3.71 4.23
C ALA A 39 -8.27 2.61 3.78
N LEU A 40 -8.57 1.67 4.67
CA LEU A 40 -9.62 0.70 4.43
C LEU A 40 -10.95 1.32 4.82
N GLU A 41 -11.93 1.28 3.92
CA GLU A 41 -13.30 1.71 4.20
C GLU A 41 -13.92 0.87 5.32
N SER A 42 -13.76 -0.46 5.24
CA SER A 42 -14.14 -1.39 6.30
C SER A 42 -12.90 -1.88 7.04
N PRO A 43 -12.80 -1.69 8.37
CA PRO A 43 -11.64 -2.15 9.14
C PRO A 43 -11.57 -3.67 9.17
N ILE A 44 -10.35 -4.20 9.18
CA ILE A 44 -10.09 -5.64 9.27
C ILE A 44 -9.54 -5.95 10.66
N CYS A 45 -10.24 -6.79 11.41
CA CYS A 45 -9.73 -7.31 12.68
C CYS A 45 -8.53 -8.23 12.40
N ASN A 46 -7.43 -8.02 13.12
CA ASN A 46 -6.17 -8.76 12.97
C ASN A 46 -5.70 -9.41 14.29
N THR A 47 -6.62 -9.60 15.24
CA THR A 47 -6.33 -10.31 16.50
C THR A 47 -6.18 -11.83 16.24
N VAL A 48 -5.68 -12.56 17.24
CA VAL A 48 -5.52 -14.02 17.17
C VAL A 48 -6.82 -14.78 16.88
N ASN A 49 -7.97 -14.18 17.21
CA ASN A 49 -9.31 -14.77 17.00
C ASN A 49 -10.01 -14.19 15.76
N ALA A 50 -9.30 -13.44 14.92
CA ALA A 50 -9.88 -12.83 13.73
C ALA A 50 -10.27 -13.87 12.68
N ARG A 51 -11.27 -13.53 11.86
CA ARG A 51 -11.66 -14.36 10.72
C ARG A 51 -10.52 -14.35 9.69
N TRP A 52 -10.08 -15.54 9.29
CA TRP A 52 -8.97 -15.67 8.35
C TRP A 52 -9.29 -15.14 6.95
N ARG A 53 -10.56 -15.23 6.49
CA ARG A 53 -10.95 -14.88 5.11
C ARG A 53 -10.70 -13.40 4.77
N PRO A 54 -11.15 -12.39 5.57
CA PRO A 54 -10.82 -10.98 5.32
C PRO A 54 -9.32 -10.70 5.31
N ILE A 55 -8.56 -11.30 6.23
CA ILE A 55 -7.10 -11.12 6.32
C ILE A 55 -6.44 -11.65 5.05
N ALA A 56 -6.77 -12.87 4.64
CA ALA A 56 -6.22 -13.48 3.43
C ALA A 56 -6.57 -12.68 2.16
N TYR A 57 -7.78 -12.11 2.09
CA TYR A 57 -8.17 -11.25 0.99
C TYR A 57 -7.36 -9.94 0.96
N PHE A 58 -7.21 -9.28 2.10
CA PHE A 58 -6.37 -8.10 2.24
C PHE A 58 -4.91 -8.36 1.85
N GLU A 59 -4.33 -9.47 2.31
CA GLU A 59 -2.96 -9.86 1.98
C GLU A 59 -2.78 -10.09 0.47
N ARG A 60 -3.76 -10.68 -0.22
CA ARG A 60 -3.73 -10.83 -1.68
C ARG A 60 -3.73 -9.48 -2.40
N ILE A 61 -4.55 -8.53 -1.95
CA ILE A 61 -4.56 -7.17 -2.51
C ILE A 61 -3.21 -6.49 -2.27
N LYS A 62 -2.71 -6.53 -1.04
CA LYS A 62 -1.40 -5.97 -0.67
C LYS A 62 -0.30 -6.54 -1.57
N ASN A 63 -0.25 -7.86 -1.75
CA ASN A 63 0.73 -8.51 -2.59
C ASN A 63 0.61 -8.10 -4.07
N ALA A 64 -0.61 -7.99 -4.60
CA ALA A 64 -0.82 -7.52 -5.97
C ALA A 64 -0.33 -6.07 -6.17
N TYR A 65 -0.52 -5.21 -5.18
CA TYR A 65 -0.03 -3.82 -5.24
C TYR A 65 1.50 -3.78 -5.16
N THR A 66 2.10 -4.54 -4.24
CA THR A 66 3.56 -4.65 -4.13
C THR A 66 4.18 -5.17 -5.43
N GLN A 67 3.58 -6.19 -6.06
CA GLN A 67 4.08 -6.72 -7.33
C GLN A 67 4.04 -5.70 -8.47
N LYS A 68 3.03 -4.82 -8.48
CA LYS A 68 2.95 -3.74 -9.48
C LYS A 68 3.98 -2.63 -9.26
N LEU A 69 4.44 -2.44 -8.03
CA LEU A 69 5.35 -1.34 -7.64
C LEU A 69 6.82 -1.76 -7.53
N ASN A 70 7.12 -3.06 -7.68
CA ASN A 70 8.47 -3.62 -7.69
C ASN A 70 9.13 -3.51 -9.07
#